data_AF-A0A537WRL4-F1
#
_entry.id   AF-A0A537WRL4-F1
#
_cell.length_a   1.000
_cell.length_b   1.000
_cell.length_c   1.000
_cell.angle_alpha   90.00
_cell.angle_beta   90.00
_cell.angle_gamma   90.00
#
_symmetry.space_group_name_H-M   'P 1'
#
loop_
_entity.id
_entity.type
_entity.pdbx_description
1 polymer ?
#
loop_
_entity_poly.entity_id
_entity_poly.type
_entity_poly.pdbx_seq_one_letter_code
_entity_poly.pdbx_strand_id
1 'polypeptide(L)'
;MTSRNGKAPRAKDRVRVAIIGVGNCANSLLQGVEYYKDADPQTFVPGLMHVDLGGYHVRDIEFTAAFDVTADKVGKDLAEAIWAHPNDTYRFADVPKTGITVSRGMTHDGLGKYLSEVVRKAPGET
;
A
#
# COMPACT_ATOMS: atom_id res chain seq x y z
N MET A 1 -27.31 9.80 -23.50
CA MET A 1 -27.66 9.04 -22.28
C MET A 1 -26.40 8.33 -21.81
N THR A 2 -25.68 8.89 -20.84
CA THR A 2 -24.53 8.24 -20.23
C THR A 2 -25.01 7.07 -19.37
N SER A 3 -24.47 5.88 -19.63
CA SER A 3 -24.64 4.71 -18.78
C SER A 3 -24.27 5.07 -17.34
N ARG A 4 -25.25 5.11 -16.43
CA ARG A 4 -24.98 5.17 -15.00
C ARG A 4 -24.55 3.77 -14.56
N ASN A 5 -23.25 3.51 -14.54
CA ASN A 5 -22.71 2.37 -13.83
C ASN A 5 -23.15 2.44 -12.36
N GLY A 6 -23.77 1.36 -11.86
CA GLY A 6 -24.05 1.16 -10.43
C GLY A 6 -25.28 1.89 -9.89
N LYS A 7 -26.45 1.25 -9.96
CA LYS A 7 -27.70 1.68 -9.30
C LYS A 7 -27.80 1.29 -7.82
N ALA A 8 -26.72 0.81 -7.20
CA ALA A 8 -26.72 0.53 -5.77
C ALA A 8 -26.24 1.77 -5.01
N PRO A 9 -27.00 2.33 -4.06
CA PRO A 9 -26.44 3.29 -3.11
C PRO A 9 -25.34 2.54 -2.36
N ARG A 10 -24.07 2.83 -2.66
CA ARG A 10 -22.96 2.05 -2.09
C ARG A 10 -22.68 2.51 -0.67
N ALA A 11 -22.48 1.50 0.16
CA ALA A 11 -22.33 1.56 1.60
C ALA A 11 -21.16 2.47 1.99
N LYS A 12 -21.17 2.91 3.26
CA LYS A 12 -20.05 3.54 3.98
C LYS A 12 -18.77 2.67 4.02
N ASP A 13 -18.64 1.68 3.16
CA ASP A 13 -17.67 0.60 3.25
C ASP A 13 -16.39 0.97 2.52
N ARG A 14 -15.28 0.91 3.24
CA ARG A 14 -13.92 1.12 2.73
C ARG A 14 -13.43 -0.10 1.95
N VAL A 15 -12.51 0.12 1.02
CA VAL A 15 -11.76 -0.95 0.36
C VAL A 15 -10.62 -1.36 1.28
N ARG A 16 -10.82 -2.44 2.04
CA ARG A 16 -9.82 -2.97 2.98
C ARG A 16 -8.71 -3.69 2.21
N VAL A 17 -7.51 -3.16 2.27
CA VAL A 17 -6.33 -3.64 1.54
C VAL A 17 -5.31 -4.24 2.51
N ALA A 18 -4.79 -5.40 2.14
CA ALA A 18 -3.61 -6.00 2.77
C ALA A 18 -2.43 -5.95 1.79
N ILE A 19 -1.24 -5.61 2.30
CA ILE A 19 0.00 -5.57 1.51
C ILE A 19 0.81 -6.83 1.78
N ILE A 20 1.24 -7.53 0.73
CA ILE A 20 2.19 -8.65 0.81
C ILE A 20 3.44 -8.24 0.03
N GLY A 21 4.54 -8.02 0.75
CA GLY A 21 5.75 -7.42 0.23
C GLY A 21 5.70 -5.89 0.32
N VAL A 22 6.35 -5.33 1.33
CA VAL A 22 6.41 -3.89 1.58
C VAL A 22 7.59 -3.30 0.81
N GLY A 23 7.55 -3.41 -0.52
CA GLY A 23 8.57 -2.91 -1.45
C GLY A 23 8.33 -1.48 -1.93
N ASN A 24 9.09 -1.04 -2.95
CA ASN A 24 8.90 0.26 -3.61
C ASN A 24 7.47 0.47 -4.14
N CYS A 25 6.84 -0.57 -4.71
CA CYS A 25 5.45 -0.47 -5.17
C CYS A 25 4.47 -0.19 -4.03
N ALA A 26 4.65 -0.85 -2.88
CA ALA A 26 3.84 -0.58 -1.69
C ALA A 26 4.09 0.85 -1.17
N ASN A 27 5.35 1.29 -1.14
CA ASN A 27 5.70 2.66 -0.77
C ASN A 27 4.98 3.68 -1.66
N SER A 28 5.13 3.59 -3.00
CA SER A 28 4.47 4.50 -3.93
C SER A 28 2.94 4.43 -3.86
N LEU A 29 2.35 3.26 -3.55
CA LEU A 29 0.91 3.13 -3.34
C LEU A 29 0.45 3.88 -2.08
N LEU A 30 1.12 3.71 -0.94
CA LEU A 30 0.78 4.42 0.29
C LEU A 30 0.93 5.94 0.12
N GLN A 31 2.01 6.37 -0.50
CA GLN A 31 2.21 7.78 -0.84
C GLN A 31 1.13 8.30 -1.78
N GLY A 32 0.76 7.53 -2.82
CA GLY A 32 -0.28 7.91 -3.78
C GLY A 32 -1.66 8.05 -3.14
N VAL A 33 -2.04 7.12 -2.26
CA VAL A 33 -3.29 7.20 -1.50
C VAL A 33 -3.31 8.45 -0.64
N GLU A 34 -2.23 8.72 0.09
CA GLU A 34 -2.14 9.91 0.94
C GLU A 34 -2.15 11.22 0.13
N TYR A 35 -1.40 11.27 -0.97
CA TYR A 35 -1.27 12.46 -1.82
C TYR A 35 -2.59 12.84 -2.52
N TYR A 36 -3.36 11.84 -2.97
CA TYR A 36 -4.59 12.05 -3.74
C TYR A 36 -5.87 11.84 -2.93
N LYS A 37 -5.79 11.65 -1.60
CA LYS A 37 -6.99 11.44 -0.76
C LYS A 37 -8.01 12.58 -0.87
N ASP A 38 -7.54 13.81 -1.10
CA ASP A 38 -8.36 15.02 -1.22
C ASP A 38 -8.53 15.55 -2.65
N ALA A 39 -8.17 14.75 -3.66
CA ALA A 39 -8.40 15.11 -5.06
C ALA A 39 -9.90 15.33 -5.34
N ASP A 40 -10.23 16.30 -6.19
CA ASP A 40 -11.59 16.48 -6.67
C ASP A 40 -11.95 15.30 -7.61
N PRO A 41 -13.09 14.61 -7.41
CA PRO A 41 -13.55 13.51 -8.28
C PRO A 41 -13.57 13.83 -9.79
N GLN A 42 -13.71 15.11 -10.16
CA GLN A 42 -13.76 15.58 -11.55
C GLN A 42 -12.40 15.99 -12.11
N THR A 43 -11.36 16.05 -11.28
CA THR A 43 -10.02 16.44 -11.73
C THR A 43 -9.30 15.28 -12.42
N PHE A 44 -8.59 15.60 -13.48
CA PHE A 44 -7.65 14.66 -14.10
C PHE A 44 -6.40 14.51 -13.24
N VAL A 45 -6.14 13.28 -12.79
CA VAL A 45 -4.93 12.90 -12.08
C VAL A 45 -4.09 11.98 -12.97
N PRO A 46 -2.86 12.35 -13.34
CA PRO A 46 -1.98 11.49 -14.14
C PRO A 46 -1.80 10.10 -13.50
N GLY A 47 -2.05 9.05 -14.28
CA GLY A 47 -1.93 7.65 -13.83
C GLY A 47 -3.20 7.05 -13.23
N LEU A 48 -4.23 7.85 -12.91
CA LEU A 48 -5.55 7.37 -12.52
C LEU A 48 -6.54 7.52 -13.67
N MET A 49 -7.27 6.45 -13.97
CA MET A 49 -8.40 6.56 -14.92
C MET A 49 -9.53 7.42 -14.35
N HIS A 50 -9.79 7.29 -13.04
CA HIS A 50 -10.81 8.03 -12.30
C HIS A 50 -10.35 8.25 -10.86
N VAL A 51 -10.61 9.43 -10.30
CA VAL A 51 -10.40 9.72 -8.87
C VAL A 51 -11.48 9.02 -8.02
N ASP A 52 -12.72 9.01 -8.51
CA ASP A 52 -13.83 8.19 -8.00
C ASP A 52 -14.19 7.13 -9.02
N LEU A 53 -13.92 5.86 -8.69
CA LEU A 53 -14.24 4.70 -9.53
C LEU A 53 -15.43 3.94 -8.96
N GLY A 54 -16.62 4.18 -9.51
CA GLY A 54 -17.82 3.44 -9.14
C GLY A 54 -18.27 3.67 -7.69
N GLY A 55 -18.08 4.89 -7.19
CA GLY A 55 -18.38 5.33 -5.83
C GLY A 55 -17.24 5.11 -4.83
N TYR A 56 -16.06 4.69 -5.29
CA TYR A 56 -14.86 4.56 -4.45
C TYR A 56 -13.87 5.64 -4.81
N HIS A 57 -13.69 6.58 -3.89
CA HIS A 57 -12.66 7.58 -3.96
C HIS A 57 -11.31 6.97 -3.56
N VAL A 58 -10.20 7.60 -3.98
CA VAL A 58 -8.84 7.22 -3.51
C VAL A 58 -8.73 7.12 -1.98
N ARG A 59 -9.48 7.96 -1.24
CA ARG A 59 -9.47 7.99 0.23
C ARG A 59 -10.16 6.80 0.88
N ASP A 60 -10.92 6.04 0.10
CA ASP A 60 -11.65 4.87 0.58
C ASP A 60 -10.76 3.62 0.62
N ILE A 61 -9.53 3.70 0.12
CA ILE A 61 -8.51 2.67 0.30
C ILE A 61 -8.05 2.71 1.77
N GLU A 62 -8.30 1.61 2.47
CA GLU A 62 -7.92 1.44 3.87
C GLU A 62 -6.93 0.29 4.00
N PHE A 63 -5.67 0.61 4.29
CA PHE A 63 -4.71 -0.42 4.65
C PHE A 63 -5.09 -1.03 6.00
N THR A 64 -5.09 -2.36 6.08
CA THR A 64 -5.56 -3.08 7.27
C THR A 64 -4.59 -4.16 7.74
N ALA A 65 -3.66 -4.58 6.87
CA ALA A 65 -2.61 -5.53 7.20
C ALA A 65 -1.42 -5.33 6.26
N ALA A 66 -0.24 -5.73 6.72
CA ALA A 66 0.96 -5.77 5.90
C ALA A 66 1.83 -6.96 6.31
N PHE A 67 2.48 -7.58 5.33
CA PHE A 67 3.37 -8.72 5.51
C PHE A 67 4.67 -8.48 4.76
N ASP A 68 5.79 -8.82 5.38
CA ASP A 68 7.10 -8.85 4.74
C ASP A 68 7.94 -10.00 5.29
N VAL A 69 9.10 -10.22 4.67
CA VAL A 69 10.04 -11.28 5.02
C VAL A 69 11.40 -10.77 5.46
N THR A 70 11.66 -9.45 5.38
CA THR A 70 12.94 -8.87 5.79
C THR A 70 12.92 -8.37 7.23
N ALA A 71 14.04 -8.55 7.93
CA ALA A 71 14.20 -8.16 9.34
C ALA A 71 14.05 -6.65 9.56
N ASP A 72 14.37 -5.84 8.55
CA ASP A 72 14.28 -4.38 8.63
C ASP A 72 12.86 -3.85 8.41
N LYS A 73 11.89 -4.71 8.06
CA LYS A 73 10.49 -4.33 7.82
C LYS A 73 9.54 -4.95 8.82
N VAL A 74 9.72 -6.25 9.10
CA VAL A 74 8.87 -6.99 10.05
C VAL A 74 8.94 -6.36 11.44
N GLY A 75 7.79 -6.16 12.08
CA GLY A 75 7.64 -5.57 13.40
C GLY A 75 7.58 -4.04 13.44
N LYS A 76 7.81 -3.35 12.31
CA LYS A 76 7.69 -1.89 12.22
C LYS A 76 6.28 -1.46 11.83
N ASP A 77 5.94 -0.18 12.08
CA ASP A 77 4.74 0.43 11.49
C ASP A 77 4.86 0.44 9.97
N LEU A 78 3.77 0.23 9.24
CA LEU A 78 3.77 0.22 7.79
C LEU A 78 4.31 1.55 7.20
N ALA A 79 4.01 2.70 7.81
CA ALA A 79 4.56 4.01 7.37
C ALA A 79 6.08 4.11 7.53
N GLU A 80 6.67 3.36 8.47
CA GLU A 80 8.12 3.30 8.66
C GLU A 80 8.74 2.25 7.74
N ALA A 81 8.10 1.08 7.61
CA ALA A 81 8.59 -0.05 6.83
C ALA A 81 8.70 0.26 5.33
N ILE A 82 7.85 1.13 4.79
CA ILE A 82 7.96 1.56 3.39
C ILE A 82 9.29 2.28 3.10
N TRP A 83 9.96 2.85 4.09
CA TRP A 83 11.26 3.52 3.96
C TRP A 83 12.44 2.65 4.36
N ALA A 84 12.20 1.42 4.81
CA ALA A 84 13.28 0.50 5.15
C ALA A 84 14.00 0.02 3.88
N HIS A 85 15.33 -0.03 3.94
CA HIS A 85 16.17 -0.60 2.89
C HIS A 85 15.66 -2.00 2.46
N PRO A 86 15.67 -2.34 1.16
CA PRO A 86 16.26 -1.60 0.04
C PRO A 86 15.27 -0.70 -0.70
N ASN A 87 14.17 -0.28 -0.07
CA ASN A 87 13.25 0.65 -0.71
C ASN A 87 13.93 2.02 -0.89
N ASP A 88 13.80 2.59 -2.08
CA ASP A 88 14.49 3.80 -2.54
C ASP A 88 13.65 4.62 -3.55
N THR A 89 12.35 4.33 -3.65
CA THR A 89 11.44 5.07 -4.53
C THR A 89 11.38 6.57 -4.15
N TYR A 90 11.00 7.39 -5.12
CA TYR A 90 10.86 8.84 -4.95
C TYR A 90 9.86 9.18 -3.83
N ARG A 91 10.21 10.15 -2.98
CA ARG A 91 9.31 10.68 -1.94
C ARG A 91 8.56 11.89 -2.47
N PHE A 92 7.24 11.75 -2.57
CA PHE A 92 6.31 12.78 -3.03
C PHE A 92 5.15 13.03 -2.05
N ALA A 93 5.06 12.25 -0.97
CA ALA A 93 4.08 12.45 0.10
C ALA A 93 4.62 12.01 1.45
N ASP A 94 4.12 12.66 2.51
CA ASP A 94 4.39 12.27 3.89
C ASP A 94 3.27 11.37 4.40
N VAL A 95 3.55 10.07 4.51
CA VAL A 95 2.58 9.08 4.99
C VAL A 95 2.54 9.12 6.52
N PRO A 96 1.40 9.44 7.15
CA PRO A 96 1.29 9.45 8.61
C PRO A 96 1.39 8.02 9.17
N LYS A 97 1.70 7.91 10.46
CA LYS A 97 1.74 6.63 11.17
C LYS A 97 0.41 5.88 10.99
N THR A 98 0.51 4.62 10.55
CA THR A 98 -0.68 3.83 10.17
C THR A 98 -1.29 3.07 11.35
N GLY A 99 -0.49 2.74 12.37
CA GLY A 99 -0.87 1.81 13.43
C GLY A 99 -0.84 0.34 12.99
N ILE A 100 -0.43 0.05 11.75
CA ILE A 100 -0.38 -1.31 11.19
C ILE A 100 1.04 -1.84 11.36
N THR A 101 1.21 -2.83 12.22
CA THR A 101 2.50 -3.53 12.34
C THR A 101 2.68 -4.52 11.19
N VAL A 102 3.81 -4.44 10.50
CA VAL A 102 4.17 -5.40 9.45
C VAL A 102 4.42 -6.78 10.07
N SER A 103 3.60 -7.73 9.68
CA SER A 103 3.64 -9.11 10.16
C SER A 103 4.68 -9.95 9.40
N ARG A 104 5.18 -11.00 10.05
CA ARG A 104 6.13 -11.95 9.47
C ARG A 104 5.39 -12.86 8.48
N GLY A 105 5.59 -12.69 7.18
CA GLY A 105 4.94 -13.51 6.14
C GLY A 105 5.69 -14.82 5.81
N MET A 106 5.08 -15.80 5.16
CA MET A 106 5.82 -17.00 4.72
C MET A 106 6.86 -16.63 3.64
N THR A 107 8.11 -17.07 3.80
CA THR A 107 9.18 -16.69 2.84
C THR A 107 9.11 -17.46 1.53
N HIS A 108 8.84 -18.77 1.57
CA HIS A 108 8.91 -19.67 0.41
C HIS A 108 10.13 -19.38 -0.49
N ASP A 109 9.90 -19.13 -1.77
CA ASP A 109 10.87 -18.75 -2.81
C ASP A 109 10.97 -17.23 -3.01
N GLY A 110 10.36 -16.42 -2.14
CA GLY A 110 10.30 -14.96 -2.25
C GLY A 110 11.64 -14.21 -2.04
N LEU A 111 12.68 -14.91 -1.59
CA LEU A 111 14.05 -14.36 -1.52
C LEU A 111 14.95 -15.11 -2.50
N GLY A 112 15.10 -14.55 -3.70
CA GLY A 112 16.03 -15.06 -4.72
C GLY A 112 17.50 -14.78 -4.37
N LYS A 113 18.41 -15.35 -5.17
CA LYS A 113 19.86 -15.28 -5.02
C LYS A 113 20.36 -13.85 -4.68
N TYR A 114 20.10 -12.89 -5.56
CA TYR A 114 20.64 -11.53 -5.41
C TYR A 114 20.02 -10.76 -4.24
N LEU A 115 18.71 -10.89 -4.05
CA LEU A 115 18.04 -10.18 -2.95
C LEU A 115 18.51 -10.70 -1.59
N SER A 116 18.78 -12.01 -1.48
CA SER A 116 19.29 -12.62 -0.25
C SER A 116 20.69 -12.13 0.17
N GLU A 117 21.46 -11.57 -0.77
CA GLU A 117 22.76 -10.95 -0.48
C GLU A 117 22.62 -9.50 0.05
N VAL A 118 21.44 -8.89 -0.14
CA VAL A 118 21.16 -7.48 0.19
C VAL A 118 20.33 -7.34 1.47
N VAL A 119 19.46 -8.31 1.75
CA VAL A 119 18.53 -8.24 2.89
C VAL A 119 18.67 -9.44 3.81
N ARG A 120 18.46 -9.22 5.11
CA ARG A 120 18.36 -10.30 6.08
C ARG A 120 16.92 -10.79 6.20
N LYS A 121 16.70 -12.09 6.07
CA LYS A 121 15.41 -12.74 6.37
C LYS A 121 15.05 -12.53 7.85
N ALA A 122 13.81 -12.12 8.13
CA ALA A 122 13.29 -11.97 9.48
C ALA A 122 13.18 -13.34 10.19
N PRO A 123 13.61 -13.45 11.47
CA PRO A 123 13.39 -14.64 12.26
C PRO A 123 11.91 -14.76 12.69
N GLY A 124 11.56 -15.86 13.35
CA GLY A 124 10.23 -16.08 13.93
C GLY A 124 9.31 -16.96 13.09
N GLU A 125 8.19 -17.33 13.71
CA GLU A 125 7.12 -18.15 13.11
C GLU A 125 6.33 -17.37 12.04
N THR A 126 5.67 -18.10 11.15
CA THR A 126 4.91 -17.60 9.99
C THR A 126 3.56 -18.25 9.90
#